data_AF-A0AAD1GRG2-F1
#
_entry.id   AF-A0AAD1GRG2-F1
#
_cell.length_a   1.000
_cell.length_b   1.000
_cell.length_c   1.000
_cell.angle_alpha   90.00
_cell.angle_beta   90.00
_cell.angle_gamma   90.00
#
_symmetry.space_group_name_H-M   'P 1'
#
loop_
_entity.id
_entity.type
_entity.pdbx_description
1 polymer ?
#
loop_
_entity_poly.entity_id
_entity_poly.type
_entity_poly.pdbx_seq_one_letter_code
_entity_poly.pdbx_strand_id
1 'polypeptide(L)'
;MDVKLKTVEPFIVAGLQVRTRNTDEQQPDTARIGPMWQQFFNEGLFDTIPARQSESFVYGVYSNYESDATGHFDVTAGVQVDATSAGYPAVDIEGGDYLMFAAKGPMPDCVIQTWGLIWAYFADNPQTLRRFTTDFEVYSGPDSVAIYIGIQSPDERSSASN
;
A
#
# COMPACT_ATOMS: atom_id res chain seq x y z
N MET A 1 9.45 4.23 16.49
CA MET A 1 9.26 4.24 15.02
C MET A 1 9.43 5.65 14.54
N ASP A 2 10.16 5.86 13.44
CA ASP A 2 10.37 7.18 12.86
C ASP A 2 9.26 7.45 11.84
N VAL A 3 8.28 8.28 12.22
CA VAL A 3 7.14 8.66 11.38
C VAL A 3 7.46 9.99 10.72
N LYS A 4 7.41 10.05 9.39
CA LYS A 4 7.73 11.26 8.62
C LYS A 4 6.61 11.64 7.70
N LEU A 5 6.27 12.93 7.69
CA LEU A 5 5.48 13.51 6.61
C LEU A 5 6.31 13.53 5.33
N LYS A 6 5.71 13.05 4.24
CA LYS A 6 6.32 12.99 2.91
C LYS A 6 5.30 13.40 1.87
N THR A 7 5.69 14.33 1.00
CA THR A 7 4.96 14.60 -0.23
C THR A 7 5.42 13.60 -1.28
N VAL A 8 4.46 12.89 -1.88
CA VAL A 8 4.67 11.87 -2.90
C VAL A 8 4.16 12.40 -4.23
N GLU A 9 4.95 12.26 -5.28
CA GLU A 9 4.53 12.55 -6.66
C GLU A 9 3.69 11.39 -7.21
N PRO A 10 2.74 11.63 -8.12
CA PRO A 10 1.92 10.57 -8.69
C PRO A 10 2.74 9.58 -9.53
N PHE A 11 2.39 8.30 -9.46
CA PHE A 11 3.00 7.23 -10.25
C PHE A 11 2.04 6.06 -10.44
N ILE A 12 2.40 5.11 -11.31
CA ILE A 12 1.57 3.96 -11.65
C ILE A 12 2.23 2.68 -11.16
N VAL A 13 1.47 1.82 -10.48
CA VAL A 13 1.89 0.47 -10.11
C VAL A 13 1.05 -0.55 -10.86
N ALA A 14 1.68 -1.53 -11.49
CA ALA A 14 0.99 -2.63 -12.16
C ALA A 14 1.42 -3.98 -11.56
N GLY A 15 0.48 -4.93 -11.45
CA GLY A 15 0.77 -6.25 -10.91
C GLY A 15 -0.47 -7.11 -10.62
N LEU A 16 -0.31 -8.12 -9.76
CA LEU A 16 -1.42 -8.98 -9.34
C LEU A 16 -2.31 -8.24 -8.35
N GLN A 17 -3.63 -8.38 -8.50
CA GLN A 17 -4.61 -7.72 -7.67
C GLN A 17 -5.60 -8.70 -7.06
N VAL A 18 -5.94 -8.50 -5.78
CA VAL A 18 -7.03 -9.22 -5.10
C VAL A 18 -7.93 -8.24 -4.36
N ARG A 19 -9.25 -8.50 -4.37
CA ARG A 19 -10.25 -7.81 -3.54
C ARG A 19 -10.39 -8.58 -2.22
N THR A 20 -10.26 -7.89 -1.08
CA THR A 20 -10.40 -8.49 0.26
C THR A 20 -10.90 -7.45 1.28
N ARG A 21 -10.98 -7.83 2.56
CA ARG A 21 -11.26 -6.95 3.69
C ARG A 21 -10.53 -7.46 4.94
N ASN A 22 -10.34 -6.59 5.93
CA ASN A 22 -9.52 -6.91 7.10
C ASN A 22 -9.97 -8.15 7.89
N THR A 23 -11.27 -8.43 7.98
CA THR A 23 -11.78 -9.62 8.69
C THR A 23 -11.45 -10.92 7.96
N ASP A 24 -11.37 -10.89 6.64
CA ASP A 24 -11.11 -12.08 5.83
C ASP A 24 -9.61 -12.41 5.84
N GLU A 25 -8.74 -11.40 5.90
CA GLU A 25 -7.29 -11.59 6.05
C GLU A 25 -6.87 -12.08 7.44
N GLN A 26 -7.72 -11.94 8.46
CA GLN A 26 -7.46 -12.48 9.80
C GLN A 26 -7.71 -14.00 9.89
N GLN A 27 -8.43 -14.59 8.93
CA GLN A 27 -8.71 -16.02 8.90
C GLN A 27 -7.83 -16.68 7.85
N PRO A 28 -7.00 -17.68 8.22
CA PRO A 28 -6.08 -18.32 7.28
C PRO A 28 -6.76 -18.88 6.02
N ASP A 29 -7.99 -19.38 6.14
CA ASP A 29 -8.73 -20.01 5.04
C ASP A 29 -9.32 -19.02 4.03
N THR A 30 -9.45 -17.75 4.41
CA THR A 30 -10.01 -16.70 3.53
C THR A 30 -8.99 -15.63 3.14
N ALA A 31 -7.81 -15.64 3.76
CA ALA A 31 -6.74 -14.69 3.47
C ALA A 31 -6.25 -14.81 2.02
N ARG A 32 -6.19 -13.68 1.31
CA ARG A 32 -5.83 -13.61 -0.11
C ARG A 32 -4.48 -12.94 -0.34
N ILE A 33 -4.03 -12.09 0.58
CA ILE A 33 -2.79 -11.32 0.42
C ILE A 33 -1.57 -12.26 0.39
N GLY A 34 -1.51 -13.22 1.32
CA GLY A 34 -0.42 -14.20 1.38
C GLY A 34 -0.28 -15.02 0.09
N PRO A 35 -1.33 -15.72 -0.38
CA PRO A 35 -1.32 -16.44 -1.65
C PRO A 35 -0.97 -15.57 -2.86
N MET A 36 -1.47 -14.33 -2.92
CA MET A 36 -1.13 -13.38 -3.99
C MET A 36 0.37 -13.10 -4.03
N TRP A 37 1.01 -12.83 -2.88
CA TRP A 37 2.46 -12.62 -2.81
C TRP A 37 3.24 -13.87 -3.20
N GLN A 38 2.79 -15.06 -2.77
CA GLN A 38 3.41 -16.31 -3.19
C GLN A 38 3.38 -16.47 -4.71
N GLN A 39 2.24 -16.19 -5.34
CA GLN A 39 2.11 -16.22 -6.80
C GLN A 39 3.04 -15.20 -7.47
N PHE A 40 3.07 -13.97 -6.98
CA PHE A 40 3.94 -12.90 -7.51
C PHE A 40 5.41 -13.32 -7.57
N PHE A 41 5.93 -13.92 -6.49
CA PHE A 41 7.32 -14.37 -6.44
C PHE A 41 7.57 -15.66 -7.23
N ASN A 42 6.65 -16.64 -7.16
CA ASN A 42 6.80 -17.91 -7.88
C ASN A 42 6.80 -17.74 -9.40
N GLU A 43 5.99 -16.81 -9.92
CA GLU A 43 5.93 -16.48 -11.34
C GLU A 43 7.01 -15.47 -11.77
N GLY A 44 7.82 -14.96 -10.83
CA GLY A 44 8.90 -14.02 -11.11
C GLY A 44 8.41 -12.68 -11.66
N LEU A 45 7.22 -12.23 -11.24
CA LEU A 45 6.53 -11.09 -11.87
C LEU A 45 7.28 -9.77 -11.74
N PHE A 46 8.13 -9.64 -10.71
CA PHE A 46 9.02 -8.49 -10.59
C PHE A 46 9.85 -8.26 -11.86
N ASP A 47 10.31 -9.31 -12.54
CA ASP A 47 11.17 -9.19 -13.72
C ASP A 47 10.42 -9.36 -15.05
N THR A 48 9.16 -9.83 -15.03
CA THR A 48 8.39 -10.11 -16.25
C THR A 48 7.31 -9.08 -16.56
N ILE A 49 6.88 -8.26 -15.59
CA ILE A 49 5.87 -7.22 -15.84
C ILE A 49 6.39 -6.22 -16.89
N PRO A 50 5.67 -6.05 -18.02
CA PRO A 50 6.08 -5.11 -19.07
C PRO A 50 6.08 -3.65 -18.58
N ALA A 51 6.90 -2.82 -19.21
CA ALA A 51 7.03 -1.39 -18.94
C ALA A 51 7.46 -1.05 -17.49
N ARG A 52 8.00 -2.01 -16.74
CA ARG A 52 8.63 -1.78 -15.43
C ARG A 52 9.80 -0.80 -15.56
N GLN A 53 9.85 0.17 -14.67
CA GLN A 53 11.00 1.05 -14.53
C GLN A 53 12.23 0.30 -13.99
N SER A 54 13.42 0.60 -14.53
CA SER A 54 14.66 -0.08 -14.10
C SER A 54 14.98 0.09 -12.61
N GLU A 55 14.65 1.25 -12.04
CA GLU A 55 14.87 1.60 -10.63
C GLU A 55 13.66 1.25 -9.74
N SER A 56 12.72 0.45 -10.26
CA SER A 56 11.50 0.12 -9.54
C SER A 56 11.76 -0.81 -8.36
N PHE A 57 11.03 -0.56 -7.27
CA PHE A 57 10.92 -1.49 -6.14
C PHE A 57 9.72 -2.43 -6.31
N VAL A 58 9.60 -3.38 -5.39
CA VAL A 58 8.36 -4.12 -5.19
C VAL A 58 7.41 -3.27 -4.35
N TYR A 59 6.15 -3.20 -4.77
CA TYR A 59 5.10 -2.42 -4.12
C TYR A 59 3.95 -3.32 -3.68
N GLY A 60 3.40 -3.03 -2.50
CA GLY A 60 2.11 -3.54 -2.04
C GLY A 60 1.13 -2.38 -1.93
N VAL A 61 0.19 -2.23 -2.87
CA VAL A 61 -0.71 -1.08 -2.94
C VAL A 61 -2.09 -1.47 -2.45
N TYR A 62 -2.64 -0.67 -1.54
CA TYR A 62 -4.00 -0.77 -1.06
C TYR A 62 -4.82 0.36 -1.66
N SER A 63 -5.90 0.03 -2.36
CA SER A 63 -6.68 1.00 -3.12
C SER A 63 -8.15 0.61 -3.21
N ASN A 64 -8.96 1.46 -3.85
CA ASN A 64 -10.37 1.19 -4.14
C ASN A 64 -11.17 0.78 -2.89
N TYR A 65 -10.90 1.49 -1.78
CA TYR A 65 -11.59 1.30 -0.51
C TYR A 65 -13.09 1.54 -0.70
N GLU A 66 -13.90 0.59 -0.25
CA GLU A 66 -15.36 0.68 -0.30
C GLU A 66 -15.89 1.78 0.63
N SER A 67 -15.23 1.98 1.78
CA SER A 67 -15.64 2.96 2.79
C SER A 67 -14.46 3.46 3.61
N ASP A 68 -13.92 2.58 4.44
CA ASP A 68 -12.89 2.86 5.44
C ASP A 68 -12.07 1.58 5.69
N ALA A 69 -11.45 1.49 6.88
CA ALA A 69 -10.66 0.33 7.25
C ALA A 69 -11.48 -0.95 7.51
N THR A 70 -12.81 -0.92 7.47
CA THR A 70 -13.67 -2.11 7.67
C THR A 70 -14.27 -2.65 6.36
N GLY A 71 -14.36 -1.81 5.33
CA GLY A 71 -14.88 -2.17 4.02
C GLY A 71 -13.92 -3.03 3.20
N HIS A 72 -14.37 -3.43 2.01
CA HIS A 72 -13.47 -4.07 1.06
C HIS A 72 -12.47 -3.09 0.47
N PHE A 73 -11.30 -3.59 0.13
CA PHE A 73 -10.26 -2.88 -0.59
C PHE A 73 -9.56 -3.83 -1.56
N ASP A 74 -8.92 -3.24 -2.55
CA ASP A 74 -8.05 -3.96 -3.47
C ASP A 74 -6.62 -3.93 -2.89
N VAL A 75 -5.92 -5.04 -3.00
CA VAL A 75 -4.48 -5.14 -2.73
C VAL A 75 -3.78 -5.53 -4.02
N THR A 76 -2.76 -4.77 -4.41
CA THR A 76 -1.97 -5.01 -5.62
C THR A 76 -0.51 -5.25 -5.26
N ALA A 77 0.01 -6.45 -5.56
CA ALA A 77 1.44 -6.73 -5.52
C ALA A 77 2.05 -6.49 -6.90
N GLY A 78 2.92 -5.49 -7.00
CA GLY A 78 3.35 -4.99 -8.31
C GLY A 78 4.65 -4.21 -8.31
N VAL A 79 4.91 -3.59 -9.46
CA VAL A 79 6.07 -2.74 -9.73
C VAL A 79 5.62 -1.42 -10.35
N GLN A 80 6.45 -0.40 -10.18
CA GLN A 80 6.25 0.89 -10.83
C GLN A 80 6.50 0.77 -12.34
N VAL A 81 5.58 1.32 -13.14
CA VAL A 81 5.61 1.27 -14.60
C VAL A 81 5.50 2.67 -15.22
N ASP A 82 6.09 2.86 -16.41
CA ASP A 82 6.01 4.13 -17.14
C ASP A 82 4.66 4.34 -17.84
N ALA A 83 3.95 3.25 -18.14
CA ALA A 83 2.64 3.25 -18.78
C ALA A 83 1.86 2.00 -18.38
N THR A 84 0.53 2.04 -18.54
CA THR A 84 -0.35 0.90 -18.26
C THR A 84 0.17 -0.37 -18.93
N SER A 85 0.48 -1.38 -18.12
CA SER A 85 1.07 -2.62 -18.59
C SER A 85 -0.03 -3.56 -19.11
N ALA A 86 0.06 -3.97 -20.38
CA ALA A 86 -0.91 -4.89 -20.95
C ALA A 86 -0.87 -6.25 -20.22
N GLY A 87 -2.00 -6.68 -19.68
CA GLY A 87 -2.15 -7.98 -19.02
C GLY A 87 -2.19 -7.94 -17.49
N TYR A 88 -1.92 -6.80 -16.86
CA TYR A 88 -2.01 -6.64 -15.41
C TYR A 88 -2.88 -5.44 -15.04
N PRO A 89 -3.71 -5.54 -13.98
CA PRO A 89 -4.30 -4.38 -13.34
C PRO A 89 -3.24 -3.34 -13.01
N ALA A 90 -3.57 -2.07 -13.23
CA ALA A 90 -2.74 -0.94 -12.86
C ALA A 90 -3.52 -0.05 -11.89
N VAL A 91 -2.79 0.51 -10.93
CA VAL A 91 -3.31 1.44 -9.93
C VAL A 91 -2.54 2.74 -10.05
N ASP A 92 -3.27 3.84 -10.24
CA ASP A 92 -2.72 5.19 -10.18
C ASP A 92 -2.57 5.58 -8.71
N ILE A 93 -1.32 5.78 -8.27
CA ILE A 93 -1.04 6.34 -6.96
C ILE A 93 -1.16 7.85 -7.06
N GLU A 94 -2.16 8.39 -6.36
CA GLU A 94 -2.36 9.82 -6.31
C GLU A 94 -1.25 10.49 -5.50
N GLY A 95 -0.67 11.55 -6.07
CA GLY A 95 0.25 12.40 -5.34
C GLY A 95 -0.40 13.07 -4.12
N GLY A 96 0.44 13.65 -3.28
CA GLY A 96 0.00 14.40 -2.09
C GLY A 96 0.74 13.99 -0.82
N ASP A 97 0.13 14.26 0.33
CA ASP A 97 0.75 14.07 1.63
C ASP A 97 0.52 12.67 2.18
N TYR A 98 1.62 12.02 2.56
CA TYR A 98 1.66 10.69 3.16
C TYR A 98 2.43 10.73 4.48
N LEU A 99 1.98 9.92 5.44
CA LEU A 99 2.81 9.53 6.57
C LEU A 99 3.58 8.26 6.24
N MET A 100 4.90 8.35 6.30
CA MET A 100 5.81 7.25 6.03
C MET A 100 6.27 6.59 7.35
N PHE A 101 6.05 5.29 7.44
CA PHE A 101 6.45 4.42 8.55
C PHE A 101 7.48 3.42 8.03
N ALA A 102 8.74 3.58 8.42
CA ALA A 102 9.81 2.68 8.01
C ALA A 102 10.10 1.63 9.08
N ALA A 103 10.32 0.39 8.65
CA ALA A 103 10.67 -0.73 9.51
C ALA A 103 11.69 -1.66 8.83
N LYS A 104 12.48 -2.33 9.67
CA LYS A 104 13.49 -3.29 9.24
C LYS A 104 13.42 -4.54 10.11
N GLY A 105 13.32 -5.72 9.50
CA GLY A 105 13.17 -6.98 10.22
C GLY A 105 12.80 -8.15 9.30
N PRO A 106 12.49 -9.34 9.88
CA PRO A 106 12.07 -10.50 9.12
C PRO A 106 10.71 -10.32 8.44
N MET A 107 10.58 -10.79 7.20
CA MET A 107 9.33 -10.75 6.42
C MET A 107 8.57 -12.08 6.55
N PRO A 108 7.23 -12.06 6.67
CA PRO A 108 6.34 -10.88 6.66
C PRO A 108 6.11 -10.22 8.04
N ASP A 109 6.67 -10.76 9.12
CA ASP A 109 6.38 -10.34 10.51
C ASP A 109 6.58 -8.84 10.75
N CYS A 110 7.64 -8.26 10.19
CA CYS A 110 7.95 -6.83 10.30
C CYS A 110 6.84 -5.95 9.71
N VAL A 111 6.25 -6.36 8.58
CA VAL A 111 5.16 -5.63 7.90
C VAL A 111 3.91 -5.68 8.77
N ILE A 112 3.55 -6.86 9.28
CA ILE A 112 2.37 -7.08 10.13
C ILE A 112 2.47 -6.23 11.40
N GLN A 113 3.63 -6.23 12.06
CA GLN A 113 3.87 -5.41 13.25
C GLN A 113 3.80 -3.92 12.94
N THR A 114 4.33 -3.49 11.79
CA THR A 114 4.29 -2.09 11.36
C THR A 114 2.87 -1.62 11.14
N TRP A 115 2.03 -2.44 10.50
CA TRP A 115 0.59 -2.15 10.40
C TRP A 115 -0.04 -1.98 11.78
N GLY A 116 0.21 -2.89 12.73
CA GLY A 116 -0.29 -2.76 14.11
C GLY A 116 0.07 -1.41 14.76
N LEU A 117 1.29 -0.92 14.52
CA LEU A 117 1.74 0.40 15.00
C LEU A 117 1.05 1.56 14.27
N ILE A 118 0.76 1.42 12.98
CA ILE A 118 -0.01 2.39 12.21
C ILE A 118 -1.43 2.51 12.77
N TRP A 119 -2.10 1.38 13.05
CA TRP A 119 -3.42 1.37 13.67
C TRP A 119 -3.41 2.10 15.02
N ALA A 120 -2.43 1.82 15.87
CA ALA A 120 -2.27 2.51 17.15
C ALA A 120 -2.02 4.02 16.98
N TYR A 121 -1.15 4.40 16.03
CA TYR A 121 -0.85 5.81 15.75
C TYR A 121 -2.11 6.61 15.40
N PHE A 122 -2.96 6.10 14.49
CA PHE A 122 -4.18 6.80 14.10
C PHE A 122 -5.25 6.80 15.20
N ALA A 123 -5.28 5.79 16.07
CA ALA A 123 -6.11 5.81 17.27
C ALA A 123 -5.69 6.91 18.26
N ASP A 124 -4.38 7.10 18.43
CA ASP A 124 -3.82 8.13 19.33
C ASP A 124 -3.84 9.55 18.71
N ASN A 125 -4.01 9.67 17.39
CA ASN A 125 -3.95 10.93 16.65
C ASN A 125 -5.21 11.16 15.80
N PRO A 126 -6.41 11.30 16.41
CA PRO A 126 -7.68 11.41 15.70
C PRO A 126 -7.79 12.65 14.79
N GLN A 127 -6.97 13.68 15.02
CA GLN A 127 -6.86 14.86 14.15
C GLN A 127 -6.21 14.58 12.79
N THR A 128 -5.49 13.47 12.65
CA THR A 128 -4.82 13.06 11.42
C THR A 128 -5.72 12.09 10.68
N LEU A 129 -6.43 12.61 9.68
CA LEU A 129 -7.39 11.82 8.91
C LEU A 129 -6.69 11.10 7.75
N ARG A 130 -6.92 9.80 7.63
CA ARG A 130 -6.53 9.03 6.44
C ARG A 130 -7.37 9.43 5.25
N ARG A 131 -6.75 9.46 4.07
CA ARG A 131 -7.41 9.83 2.81
C ARG A 131 -8.20 8.66 2.20
N PHE A 132 -7.76 7.41 2.45
CA PHE A 132 -8.37 6.19 1.92
C PHE A 132 -8.54 6.19 0.39
N THR A 133 -7.66 6.89 -0.35
CA THR A 133 -7.59 6.76 -1.82
C THR A 133 -6.59 5.68 -2.19
N THR A 134 -5.33 5.87 -1.81
CA THR A 134 -4.26 4.88 -1.94
C THR A 134 -3.35 4.92 -0.72
N ASP A 135 -2.98 3.73 -0.23
CA ASP A 135 -1.90 3.52 0.72
C ASP A 135 -0.94 2.49 0.10
N PHE A 136 0.35 2.54 0.38
CA PHE A 136 1.29 1.62 -0.26
C PHE A 136 2.50 1.25 0.59
N GLU A 137 2.98 0.03 0.39
CA GLU A 137 4.21 -0.52 0.93
C GLU A 137 5.29 -0.48 -0.15
N VAL A 138 6.50 -0.09 0.23
CA VAL A 138 7.69 -0.13 -0.63
C VAL A 138 8.71 -1.04 0.01
N TYR A 139 9.08 -2.10 -0.71
CA TYR A 139 10.08 -3.07 -0.28
C TYR A 139 11.43 -2.71 -0.89
N SER A 140 12.25 -1.96 -0.13
CA SER A 140 13.57 -1.48 -0.57
C SER A 140 14.71 -2.47 -0.35
N GLY A 141 14.41 -3.62 0.26
CA GLY A 141 15.36 -4.72 0.48
C GLY A 141 14.67 -5.95 1.06
N PRO A 142 15.39 -7.06 1.24
CA PRO A 142 14.82 -8.33 1.72
C PRO A 142 14.28 -8.25 3.15
N ASP A 143 14.75 -7.29 3.93
CA ASP A 143 14.40 -7.07 5.34
C ASP A 143 13.93 -5.63 5.61
N SER A 144 13.68 -4.82 4.57
CA SER A 144 13.36 -3.39 4.72
C SER A 144 12.06 -3.02 4.02
N VAL A 145 11.14 -2.37 4.74
CA VAL A 145 9.85 -1.92 4.24
C VAL A 145 9.56 -0.49 4.70
N ALA A 146 8.94 0.31 3.83
CA ALA A 146 8.35 1.59 4.18
C ALA A 146 6.88 1.59 3.79
N ILE A 147 5.99 1.89 4.74
CA ILE A 147 4.54 1.98 4.53
C ILE A 147 4.15 3.45 4.48
N TYR A 148 3.45 3.83 3.43
CA TYR A 148 2.98 5.18 3.16
C TYR A 148 1.47 5.18 3.30
N ILE A 149 0.97 5.98 4.25
CA ILE A 149 -0.46 6.16 4.49
C ILE A 149 -0.87 7.55 4.02
N GLY A 150 -1.75 7.61 3.03
CA GLY A 150 -2.28 8.86 2.50
C GLY A 150 -3.09 9.57 3.57
N ILE A 151 -2.81 10.84 3.80
CA ILE A 151 -3.54 11.67 4.76
C ILE A 151 -4.20 12.86 4.08
N GLN A 152 -5.30 13.34 4.65
CA GLN A 152 -5.92 14.57 4.19
C GLN A 152 -4.99 15.75 4.48
N SER A 153 -4.70 16.53 3.44
CA SER A 153 -4.01 17.80 3.59
C SER A 153 -4.81 18.76 4.47
N PRO A 154 -4.17 19.74 5.13
CA PRO A 154 -4.88 20.75 5.91
C PRO A 154 -5.95 21.50 5.09
N ASP A 155 -5.72 21.68 3.79
CA ASP A 155 -6.63 22.40 2.88
C ASP A 155 -7.90 21.58 2.55
N GLU A 156 -7.78 20.25 2.42
CA GLU A 156 -8.93 19.35 2.20
C GLU A 156 -9.85 19.30 3.43
N ARG A 157 -9.28 19.37 4.65
CA ARG A 157 -10.06 19.35 5.91
C ARG A 157 -10.96 20.58 6.07
N SER A 158 -10.55 21.72 5.50
CA SER A 158 -11.31 22.97 5.59
C SER A 158 -12.52 22.99 4.65
N SER A 159 -12.52 22.14 3.61
CA SER A 159 -13.59 22.07 2.60
C SER A 159 -14.73 21.12 3.00
N ALA A 160 -14.46 20.16 3.88
CA ALA A 160 -15.45 19.22 4.42
C ALA A 160 -16.27 19.77 5.61
N SER A 161 -15.94 20.98 6.08
CA SER A 161 -16.56 21.61 7.26
C SER A 161 -17.51 22.78 6.93
N ASN A 162 -17.90 22.96 5.66
CA ASN A 162 -18.82 24.01 5.19
C ASN A 162 -20.10 23.43 4.59
#